data_AF-A0A2V6HXL7-F1
#
_entry.id   AF-A0A2V6HXL7-F1
#
_cell.length_a   1.000
_cell.length_b   1.000
_cell.length_c   1.000
_cell.angle_alpha   90.00
_cell.angle_beta   90.00
_cell.angle_gamma   90.00
#
_symmetry.space_group_name_H-M   'P 1'
#
loop_
_entity.id
_entity.type
_entity.pdbx_description
1 polymer ?
#
loop_
_entity_poly.entity_id
_entity_poly.type
_entity_poly.pdbx_seq_one_letter_code
_entity_poly.pdbx_strand_id
1 'polypeptide(L)'
;GRSVYFSLTQLVVRVSLANAAGLFETTVGSVADFGWLLRLTNLTGTVHLPQKLARWRFHGDQLSIRRDLTRRSAVRILCERALPEIYQHHQNRLAREDCAMLLLICRSRQESTLLGRLYYRCQIVLCLFGMFFKEPATMVRAIRRAHFRVGSPGWTLLGTILQRRMLAPQKLDTVRRP
;
A
#
# COMPACT_ATOMS: atom_id res chain seq x y z
N GLY A 1 -9.28 37.80 13.86
CA GLY A 1 -9.13 36.49 14.54
C GLY A 1 -9.38 35.36 13.56
N ARG A 2 -8.68 34.23 13.74
CA ARG A 2 -9.17 32.84 13.61
C ARG A 2 -8.00 31.87 13.47
N SER A 3 -7.35 31.59 14.59
CA SER A 3 -6.53 30.39 14.77
C SER A 3 -7.48 29.22 14.99
N VAL A 4 -7.94 28.59 13.91
CA VAL A 4 -8.70 27.34 14.03
C VAL A 4 -7.75 26.19 13.69
N TYR A 5 -7.09 25.66 14.71
CA TYR A 5 -6.28 24.44 14.63
C TYR A 5 -7.18 23.23 14.89
N PHE A 6 -7.93 22.78 13.88
CA PHE A 6 -8.45 21.41 13.86
C PHE A 6 -7.48 20.54 13.08
N SER A 7 -6.49 19.99 13.77
CA SER A 7 -5.72 18.85 13.27
C SER A 7 -6.07 17.65 14.13
N LEU A 8 -7.26 17.07 13.90
CA LEU A 8 -7.44 15.68 14.29
C LEU A 8 -6.42 14.87 13.47
N THR A 9 -5.55 14.11 14.14
CA THR A 9 -4.64 13.21 13.44
C THR A 9 -5.48 12.23 12.62
N GLN A 10 -5.06 11.95 11.39
CA GLN A 10 -5.74 10.99 10.49
C GLN A 10 -5.80 9.56 11.08
N LEU A 11 -5.03 9.33 12.13
CA LEU A 11 -4.89 8.07 12.83
C LEU A 11 -4.98 8.34 14.34
N VAL A 12 -5.83 7.59 15.02
CA VAL A 12 -5.90 7.55 16.49
C VAL A 12 -5.43 6.17 16.92
N VAL A 13 -4.42 6.13 17.79
CA VAL A 13 -3.78 4.90 18.25
C VAL A 13 -3.71 4.94 19.76
N ARG A 14 -3.95 3.80 20.42
CA ARG A 14 -3.70 3.65 21.86
C ARG A 14 -2.21 3.77 22.13
N VAL A 15 -1.81 4.52 23.16
CA VAL A 15 -0.40 4.72 23.50
C VAL A 15 0.34 3.40 23.70
N SER A 16 -0.30 2.40 24.33
CA SER A 16 0.27 1.06 24.49
C SER A 16 0.62 0.38 23.17
N LEU A 17 -0.22 0.53 22.14
CA LEU A 17 0.02 -0.01 20.80
C LEU A 17 1.11 0.76 20.06
N ALA A 18 1.15 2.09 20.21
CA ALA A 18 2.21 2.91 19.64
C ALA A 18 3.58 2.52 20.23
N ASN A 19 3.64 2.30 21.54
CA ASN A 19 4.86 1.83 22.22
C ASN A 19 5.26 0.42 21.74
N ALA A 20 4.29 -0.49 21.58
CA ALA A 20 4.55 -1.85 21.07
C ALA A 20 5.01 -1.86 19.59
N ALA A 21 4.52 -0.93 18.76
CA ALA A 21 4.95 -0.81 17.36
C ALA A 21 6.36 -0.20 17.20
N GLY A 22 6.89 0.39 18.26
CA GLY A 22 8.21 1.02 18.30
C GLY A 22 8.30 2.32 17.48
N LEU A 23 9.51 2.83 17.34
CA LEU A 23 9.81 4.06 16.58
C LEU A 23 9.81 3.82 15.06
N PHE A 24 9.64 4.89 14.29
CA PHE A 24 9.77 4.85 12.83
C PHE A 24 11.17 4.39 12.40
N GLU A 25 11.23 3.60 11.32
CA GLU A 25 12.51 3.18 10.74
C GLU A 25 13.13 4.35 9.98
N THR A 26 14.36 4.73 10.34
CA THR A 26 15.05 5.91 9.81
C THR A 26 15.75 5.65 8.47
N THR A 27 15.86 4.39 8.06
CA THR A 27 16.59 3.97 6.85
C THR A 27 15.71 3.91 5.60
N VAL A 28 14.39 3.97 5.73
CA VAL A 28 13.42 3.79 4.63
C VAL A 28 12.83 5.11 4.12
N GLY A 29 13.32 6.24 4.63
CA GLY A 29 13.01 7.58 4.12
C GLY A 29 11.51 7.91 4.14
N SER A 30 10.98 8.33 2.98
CA SER A 30 9.63 8.87 2.84
C SER A 30 8.48 7.87 3.06
N VAL A 31 8.78 6.60 3.32
CA VAL A 31 7.79 5.52 3.54
C VAL A 31 7.89 4.89 4.94
N ALA A 32 8.58 5.56 5.86
CA ALA A 32 8.68 5.11 7.25
C ALA A 32 7.31 5.01 7.94
N ASP A 33 6.39 5.92 7.62
CA ASP A 33 5.00 5.90 8.08
C ASP A 33 4.26 4.63 7.65
N PHE A 34 4.44 4.21 6.40
CA PHE A 34 3.90 2.97 5.86
C PHE A 34 4.44 1.74 6.61
N GLY A 35 5.75 1.65 6.83
CA GLY A 35 6.36 0.56 7.58
C GLY A 35 5.85 0.49 9.03
N TRP A 36 5.73 1.64 9.69
CA TRP A 36 5.19 1.72 11.04
C TRP A 36 3.71 1.32 11.11
N LEU A 37 2.91 1.74 10.13
CA LEU A 37 1.51 1.33 10.00
C LEU A 37 1.36 -0.18 9.78
N LEU A 38 2.22 -0.81 8.96
CA LEU A 38 2.21 -2.26 8.78
C LEU A 38 2.40 -2.99 10.11
N ARG A 39 3.38 -2.57 10.91
CA ARG A 39 3.59 -3.12 12.26
C ARG A 39 2.38 -2.89 13.16
N LEU A 40 1.80 -1.70 13.15
CA LEU A 40 0.61 -1.39 13.94
C LEU A 40 -0.57 -2.31 13.58
N THR A 41 -0.82 -2.51 12.28
CA THR A 41 -1.88 -3.39 11.78
C THR A 41 -1.61 -4.87 12.04
N ASN A 42 -0.36 -5.25 12.28
CA ASN A 42 -0.03 -6.59 12.73
C ASN A 42 -0.38 -6.79 14.22
N LEU A 43 -0.33 -5.74 15.03
CA LEU A 43 -0.65 -5.83 16.47
C LEU A 43 -2.16 -5.77 16.75
N THR A 44 -2.92 -5.02 15.95
CA THR A 44 -4.36 -4.83 16.18
C THR A 44 -5.14 -4.70 14.88
N GLY A 45 -6.44 -5.00 14.95
CA GLY A 45 -7.39 -4.60 13.91
C GLY A 45 -7.50 -3.08 13.81
N THR A 46 -7.85 -2.60 12.63
CA THR A 46 -8.08 -1.18 12.35
C THR A 46 -9.52 -0.93 11.92
N VAL A 47 -10.05 0.23 12.29
CA VAL A 47 -11.38 0.69 11.88
C VAL A 47 -11.19 1.91 10.99
N HIS A 48 -11.66 1.83 9.75
CA HIS A 48 -11.68 2.96 8.84
C HIS A 48 -12.97 3.75 9.01
N LEU A 49 -12.85 5.03 9.38
CA LEU A 49 -13.97 5.96 9.38
C LEU A 49 -14.06 6.63 8.00
N PRO A 50 -15.13 6.39 7.21
CA PRO A 50 -15.26 6.93 5.86
C PRO A 50 -15.68 8.41 5.84
N GLN A 51 -15.28 9.18 6.86
CA GLN A 51 -15.57 10.60 7.01
C GLN A 51 -14.29 11.42 6.87
N LYS A 52 -14.37 12.55 6.16
CA LYS A 52 -13.24 13.46 5.98
C LYS A 52 -13.07 14.33 7.23
N LEU A 53 -12.48 13.76 8.27
CA LEU A 53 -12.30 14.41 9.58
C LEU A 53 -10.99 15.21 9.70
N ALA A 54 -10.04 15.01 8.78
CA ALA A 54 -8.74 15.66 8.79
C ALA A 54 -8.40 16.24 7.41
N ARG A 55 -7.73 17.39 7.41
CA ARG A 55 -7.16 18.01 6.20
C ARG A 55 -5.64 18.05 6.31
N TRP A 56 -4.96 17.65 5.24
CA TRP A 56 -3.50 17.71 5.17
C TRP A 56 -3.05 19.05 4.61
N ARG A 57 -2.10 19.70 5.28
CA ARG A 57 -1.42 20.87 4.72
C ARG A 57 -0.30 20.40 3.81
N PHE A 58 -0.31 20.89 2.58
CA PHE A 58 0.78 20.65 1.65
C PHE A 58 1.90 21.65 1.91
N HIS A 59 3.08 21.16 2.24
CA HIS A 59 4.28 21.98 2.40
C HIS A 59 5.28 21.58 1.32
N GLY A 60 5.82 22.54 0.57
CA GLY A 60 6.69 22.27 -0.59
C GLY A 60 7.93 21.41 -0.28
N ASP A 61 8.37 21.40 0.98
CA ASP A 61 9.54 20.64 1.44
C ASP A 61 9.22 19.25 2.00
N GLN A 62 8.00 18.72 1.84
CA GLN A 62 7.71 17.36 2.30
C GLN A 62 8.54 16.31 1.53
N LEU A 63 9.13 15.39 2.29
CA LEU A 63 9.93 14.28 1.76
C LEU A 63 9.14 13.39 0.78
N SER A 64 7.82 13.31 0.94
CA SER A 64 6.93 12.55 0.06
C SER A 64 6.68 13.21 -1.30
N ILE A 65 6.94 14.52 -1.44
CA ILE A 65 6.78 15.29 -2.68
C ILE A 65 8.05 15.18 -3.53
N ARG A 66 9.22 15.19 -2.88
CA ARG A 66 10.50 15.06 -3.59
C ARG A 66 10.58 13.69 -4.25
N ARG A 67 11.08 13.66 -5.49
CA ARG A 67 11.22 12.43 -6.25
C ARG A 67 12.28 11.56 -5.59
N ASP A 68 11.83 10.53 -4.87
CA ASP A 68 12.65 9.54 -4.23
C ASP A 68 12.68 8.26 -5.08
N LEU A 69 13.84 7.98 -5.69
CA LEU A 69 14.06 6.79 -6.51
C LEU A 69 14.10 5.51 -5.66
N THR A 70 14.42 5.62 -4.38
CA THR A 70 14.54 4.50 -3.43
C THR A 70 13.20 4.14 -2.78
N ARG A 71 12.21 5.04 -2.85
CA ARG A 71 10.86 4.81 -2.31
C ARG A 71 10.27 3.46 -2.72
N ARG A 72 10.45 3.10 -4.00
CA ARG A 72 9.93 1.86 -4.58
C ARG A 72 10.57 0.62 -3.97
N SER A 73 11.89 0.59 -3.87
CA SER A 73 12.63 -0.51 -3.25
C SER A 73 12.36 -0.57 -1.75
N ALA A 74 12.23 0.57 -1.08
CA ALA A 74 11.90 0.64 0.34
C ALA A 74 10.53 0.01 0.64
N VAL A 75 9.48 0.35 -0.12
CA VAL A 75 8.16 -0.29 0.03
C VAL A 75 8.24 -1.80 -0.21
N ARG A 76 8.99 -2.25 -1.22
CA ARG A 76 9.17 -3.69 -1.48
C ARG A 76 9.79 -4.39 -0.28
N ILE A 77 10.88 -3.85 0.25
CA ILE A 77 11.60 -4.42 1.41
C ILE A 77 10.70 -4.47 2.63
N LEU A 78 9.93 -3.40 2.90
CA LEU A 78 8.99 -3.36 4.01
C LEU A 78 7.90 -4.42 3.87
N CYS A 79 7.31 -4.60 2.69
CA CYS A 79 6.32 -5.64 2.45
C CYS A 79 6.91 -7.06 2.54
N GLU A 80 8.10 -7.27 2.01
CA GLU A 80 8.82 -8.56 2.07
C GLU A 80 9.16 -8.97 3.49
N ARG A 81 9.45 -8.00 4.37
CA ARG A 81 9.67 -8.23 5.80
C ARG A 81 8.36 -8.46 6.57
N ALA A 82 7.37 -7.59 6.36
CA ALA A 82 6.15 -7.59 7.17
C ALA A 82 5.20 -8.77 6.86
N LEU A 83 5.08 -9.19 5.60
CA LEU A 83 4.10 -10.23 5.23
C LEU A 83 4.38 -11.59 5.89
N PRO A 84 5.62 -12.09 5.94
CA PRO A 84 5.95 -13.29 6.71
C PRO A 84 5.68 -13.14 8.21
N GLU A 85 5.98 -11.99 8.80
CA GLU A 85 5.72 -11.72 10.23
C GLU A 85 4.21 -11.74 10.51
N ILE A 86 3.41 -11.11 9.66
CA ILE A 86 1.94 -11.11 9.76
C ILE A 86 1.38 -12.52 9.61
N TYR A 87 1.92 -13.30 8.67
CA TYR A 87 1.54 -14.70 8.49
C TYR A 87 1.79 -15.53 9.76
N GLN A 88 2.98 -15.37 10.36
CA GLN A 88 3.35 -16.10 11.58
C GLN A 88 2.43 -15.74 12.76
N HIS A 89 2.10 -14.46 12.93
CA HIS A 89 1.24 -13.99 14.03
C HIS A 89 -0.25 -14.29 13.79
N HIS A 90 -0.70 -14.35 12.53
CA HIS A 90 -2.11 -14.45 12.18
C HIS A 90 -2.39 -15.59 11.18
N GLN A 91 -1.91 -16.79 11.48
CA GLN A 91 -2.09 -17.98 10.62
C GLN A 91 -3.55 -18.24 10.25
N ASN A 92 -4.48 -17.98 11.17
CA ASN A 92 -5.91 -18.17 10.96
C ASN A 92 -6.54 -17.11 10.02
N ARG A 93 -5.86 -15.96 9.85
CA ARG A 93 -6.37 -14.85 9.04
C ARG A 93 -5.67 -14.74 7.71
N LEU A 94 -4.41 -15.11 7.56
CA LEU A 94 -3.65 -14.96 6.32
C LEU A 94 -3.11 -16.31 5.87
N ALA A 95 -3.55 -16.81 4.72
CA ALA A 95 -3.02 -18.06 4.17
C ALA A 95 -1.62 -17.83 3.58
N ARG A 96 -0.84 -18.92 3.41
CA ARG A 96 0.49 -18.82 2.80
C ARG A 96 0.39 -18.35 1.34
N GLU A 97 -0.65 -18.79 0.66
CA GLU A 97 -1.03 -18.42 -0.70
C GLU A 97 -1.34 -16.92 -0.80
N ASP A 98 -2.07 -16.37 0.18
CA ASP A 98 -2.39 -14.95 0.25
C ASP A 98 -1.11 -14.11 0.35
N CYS A 99 -0.15 -14.55 1.17
CA CYS A 99 1.14 -13.87 1.32
C CYS A 99 1.93 -13.86 0.02
N ALA A 100 2.01 -15.01 -0.66
CA ALA A 100 2.69 -15.13 -1.94
C ALA A 100 2.07 -14.21 -3.00
N MET A 101 0.74 -14.16 -3.06
CA MET A 101 0.01 -13.29 -3.98
C MET A 101 0.25 -11.80 -3.67
N LEU A 102 0.13 -11.39 -2.40
CA LEU A 102 0.38 -10.01 -1.99
C LEU A 102 1.81 -9.56 -2.28
N LEU A 103 2.80 -10.45 -2.09
CA LEU A 103 4.19 -10.19 -2.46
C LEU A 103 4.37 -10.01 -3.98
N LEU A 104 3.75 -10.87 -4.80
CA LEU A 104 3.76 -10.73 -6.25
C LEU A 104 3.17 -9.40 -6.70
N ILE A 105 2.06 -8.96 -6.09
CA ILE A 105 1.48 -7.63 -6.36
C ILE A 105 2.47 -6.53 -5.98
N CYS A 106 3.05 -6.59 -4.78
CA CYS A 106 4.02 -5.59 -4.33
C CYS A 106 5.20 -5.50 -5.30
N ARG A 107 5.79 -6.64 -5.70
CA ARG A 107 6.88 -6.68 -6.68
C ARG A 107 6.46 -6.12 -8.04
N SER A 108 5.31 -6.54 -8.56
CA SER A 108 4.80 -6.08 -9.87
C SER A 108 4.65 -4.56 -9.97
N ARG A 109 4.29 -3.89 -8.86
CA ARG A 109 4.11 -2.43 -8.82
C ARG A 109 5.42 -1.67 -8.81
N GLN A 110 6.49 -2.30 -8.33
CA GLN A 110 7.80 -1.65 -8.24
C GLN A 110 8.63 -1.85 -9.51
N GLU A 111 8.27 -2.81 -10.35
CA GLU A 111 8.94 -3.00 -11.64
C GLU A 111 8.75 -1.82 -12.58
N SER A 112 9.87 -1.29 -13.06
CA SER A 112 9.92 -0.20 -14.04
C SER A 112 9.90 -0.70 -15.48
N THR A 113 10.38 -1.93 -15.72
CA THR A 113 10.55 -2.49 -17.06
C THR A 113 9.23 -3.04 -17.61
N LEU A 114 9.09 -3.07 -18.93
CA LEU A 114 7.93 -3.69 -19.58
C LEU A 114 7.96 -5.22 -19.44
N LEU A 115 9.12 -5.83 -19.69
CA LEU A 115 9.32 -7.27 -19.58
C LEU A 115 9.12 -7.77 -18.15
N GLY A 116 9.68 -7.09 -17.14
CA GLY A 116 9.45 -7.42 -15.74
C GLY A 116 7.98 -7.35 -15.36
N ARG A 117 7.27 -6.29 -15.81
CA ARG A 117 5.82 -6.19 -15.59
C ARG A 117 5.04 -7.32 -16.25
N LEU A 118 5.41 -7.75 -17.47
CA LEU A 118 4.77 -8.89 -18.12
C LEU A 118 5.05 -10.19 -17.36
N TYR A 119 6.29 -10.41 -16.93
CA TYR A 119 6.69 -11.56 -16.14
C TYR A 119 5.85 -11.69 -14.85
N TYR A 120 5.76 -10.63 -14.04
CA TYR A 120 4.94 -10.68 -12.83
C TYR A 120 3.44 -10.83 -13.12
N ARG A 121 2.94 -10.34 -14.25
CA ARG A 121 1.54 -10.61 -14.66
C ARG A 121 1.34 -12.09 -14.93
N CYS A 122 2.22 -12.71 -15.71
CA CYS A 122 2.17 -14.14 -15.97
C CYS A 122 2.25 -14.92 -14.65
N GLN A 123 3.14 -14.54 -13.72
CA GLN A 123 3.22 -15.17 -12.41
C GLN A 123 1.95 -15.01 -11.57
N ILE A 124 1.33 -13.81 -11.55
CA ILE A 124 0.06 -13.60 -10.84
C ILE A 124 -1.03 -14.48 -11.43
N VAL A 125 -1.14 -14.57 -12.76
CA VAL A 125 -2.13 -15.43 -13.44
C VAL A 125 -1.87 -16.90 -13.13
N LEU A 126 -0.62 -17.37 -13.22
CA LEU A 126 -0.23 -18.75 -12.89
C LEU A 126 -0.51 -19.06 -11.42
N CYS A 127 -0.26 -18.12 -10.51
CA CYS A 127 -0.53 -18.28 -9.08
C CYS A 127 -2.04 -18.41 -8.83
N LEU A 128 -2.86 -17.55 -9.43
CA LEU A 128 -4.33 -17.63 -9.35
C LEU A 128 -4.86 -18.92 -9.96
N PHE A 129 -4.32 -19.34 -11.11
CA PHE A 129 -4.67 -20.61 -11.75
C PHE A 129 -4.32 -21.78 -10.82
N GLY A 130 -3.13 -21.80 -10.22
CA GLY A 130 -2.76 -22.82 -9.23
C GLY A 130 -3.68 -22.84 -8.00
N MET A 131 -4.12 -21.67 -7.52
CA MET A 131 -5.11 -21.59 -6.43
C MET A 131 -6.47 -22.14 -6.86
N PHE A 132 -6.91 -21.90 -8.11
CA PHE A 132 -8.18 -22.40 -8.63
C PHE A 132 -8.27 -23.94 -8.59
N PHE A 133 -7.20 -24.63 -9.00
CA PHE A 133 -7.19 -26.11 -9.01
C PHE A 133 -7.02 -26.73 -7.62
N LYS A 134 -6.39 -26.02 -6.68
CA LYS A 134 -6.24 -26.51 -5.31
C LYS A 134 -7.49 -26.28 -4.48
N GLU A 135 -7.94 -25.03 -4.41
CA GLU A 135 -9.08 -24.64 -3.59
C GLU A 135 -9.66 -23.31 -4.11
N PRO A 136 -10.80 -23.33 -4.82
CA PRO A 136 -11.36 -22.12 -5.45
C PRO A 136 -11.73 -21.04 -4.43
N ALA A 137 -12.06 -21.42 -3.19
CA ALA A 137 -12.32 -20.47 -2.11
C ALA A 137 -11.08 -19.61 -1.77
N THR A 138 -9.88 -20.17 -1.84
CA THR A 138 -8.61 -19.46 -1.59
C THR A 138 -8.33 -18.44 -2.68
N MET A 139 -8.59 -18.79 -3.94
CA MET A 139 -8.50 -17.85 -5.06
C MET A 139 -9.43 -16.65 -4.89
N VAL A 140 -10.71 -16.89 -4.56
CA VAL A 140 -11.69 -15.80 -4.34
C VAL A 140 -11.28 -14.89 -3.18
N ARG A 141 -10.78 -15.47 -2.07
CA ARG A 141 -10.24 -14.71 -0.94
C ARG A 141 -9.04 -13.86 -1.34
N ALA A 142 -8.08 -14.44 -2.07
CA ALA A 142 -6.90 -13.73 -2.55
C ALA A 142 -7.28 -12.56 -3.49
N ILE A 143 -8.19 -12.78 -4.45
CA ILE A 143 -8.68 -11.72 -5.35
C ILE A 143 -9.37 -10.59 -4.57
N ARG A 144 -10.21 -10.94 -3.59
CA ARG A 144 -10.88 -9.95 -2.73
C ARG A 144 -9.89 -9.10 -1.94
N ARG A 145 -8.85 -9.73 -1.39
CA ARG A 145 -7.78 -9.09 -0.58
C ARG A 145 -6.81 -8.27 -1.40
N ALA A 146 -6.52 -8.71 -2.62
CA ALA A 146 -5.77 -7.94 -3.60
C ALA A 146 -6.45 -6.61 -3.95
N HIS A 147 -7.72 -6.43 -3.58
CA HIS A 147 -8.56 -5.32 -3.99
C HIS A 147 -8.47 -5.07 -5.50
N PHE A 148 -8.58 -6.13 -6.32
CA PHE A 148 -8.90 -5.98 -7.74
C PHE A 148 -10.30 -5.36 -7.83
N ARG A 149 -10.42 -4.03 -7.73
CA ARG A 149 -11.70 -3.34 -7.84
C ARG A 149 -12.08 -3.28 -9.30
N VAL A 150 -13.06 -4.08 -9.71
CA VAL A 150 -13.84 -3.87 -10.94
C VAL A 150 -14.40 -2.45 -10.90
N GLY A 151 -13.92 -1.57 -11.79
CA GLY A 151 -14.50 -0.22 -11.99
C GLY A 151 -13.63 1.00 -11.65
N SER A 152 -12.36 0.86 -11.24
CA SER A 152 -11.43 2.02 -11.19
C SER A 152 -10.25 1.78 -12.12
N PRO A 153 -9.92 2.72 -13.04
CA PRO A 153 -9.05 2.46 -14.18
C PRO A 153 -7.60 2.12 -13.83
N GLY A 154 -7.15 2.32 -12.58
CA GLY A 154 -5.82 1.92 -12.11
C GLY A 154 -5.74 0.67 -11.24
N TRP A 155 -6.87 0.00 -10.98
CA TRP A 155 -6.94 -1.10 -10.00
C TRP A 155 -7.75 -2.31 -10.47
N THR A 156 -8.02 -2.43 -11.78
CA THR A 156 -8.58 -3.62 -12.41
C THR A 156 -7.50 -4.52 -12.96
N LEU A 157 -7.77 -5.83 -13.07
CA LEU A 157 -6.98 -6.78 -13.87
C LEU A 157 -6.81 -6.25 -15.32
N LEU A 158 -7.83 -5.55 -15.83
CA LEU A 158 -7.81 -4.81 -17.10
C LEU A 158 -7.02 -3.49 -17.06
N GLY A 159 -6.99 -2.78 -15.93
CA GLY A 159 -6.20 -1.56 -15.71
C GLY A 159 -4.70 -1.86 -15.62
N THR A 160 -4.35 -3.03 -15.08
CA THR A 160 -3.02 -3.61 -15.30
C THR A 160 -2.77 -3.90 -16.78
N ILE A 161 -3.75 -4.36 -17.55
CA ILE A 161 -3.60 -4.60 -19.00
C ILE A 161 -3.47 -3.27 -19.80
N LEU A 162 -4.10 -2.16 -19.39
CA LEU A 162 -4.28 -0.96 -20.23
C LEU A 162 -3.74 0.41 -19.73
N GLN A 163 -3.26 0.60 -18.48
CA GLN A 163 -2.88 1.97 -18.08
C GLN A 163 -1.48 2.45 -18.54
N ARG A 164 -1.49 3.16 -19.67
CA ARG A 164 -0.71 4.40 -19.88
C ARG A 164 -1.57 5.58 -19.40
N ARG A 165 -0.94 6.56 -18.74
CA ARG A 165 -1.46 7.88 -18.34
C ARG A 165 -2.59 7.89 -17.31
N MET A 166 -2.25 8.15 -16.04
CA MET A 166 -2.84 9.22 -15.20
C MET A 166 -2.42 9.03 -13.74
N LEU A 167 -1.18 9.41 -13.43
CA LEU A 167 -0.70 9.69 -12.07
C LEU A 167 0.36 10.82 -12.13
N ALA A 168 0.13 11.79 -13.02
CA ALA A 168 0.59 13.15 -12.78
C ALA A 168 -0.67 13.95 -12.46
N PRO A 169 -0.68 14.83 -11.45
CA PRO A 169 -1.73 15.83 -11.37
C PRO A 169 -1.79 16.53 -12.74
N GLN A 170 -2.99 16.57 -13.34
CA GLN A 170 -3.25 17.55 -14.38
C GLN A 170 -2.77 18.89 -13.86
N LYS A 171 -1.96 19.58 -14.67
CA LYS A 171 -1.40 20.91 -14.47
C LYS A 171 -1.95 21.61 -13.22
N LEU A 172 -1.11 21.72 -12.20
CA LEU A 172 -1.23 22.83 -11.24
C LEU A 172 -0.94 24.09 -12.04
N ASP A 173 -1.98 24.66 -12.64
CA ASP A 173 -1.92 25.97 -13.24
C ASP A 173 -1.37 26.93 -12.18
N THR A 174 -0.20 27.48 -12.51
CA THR A 174 0.38 28.74 -12.04
C THR A 174 -0.44 29.45 -10.97
N VAL A 175 -0.19 29.11 -9.70
CA VAL A 175 -0.39 30.06 -8.60
C VAL A 175 0.68 31.14 -8.79
N ARG A 176 0.32 32.20 -9.52
CA ARG A 176 1.04 33.48 -9.48
C ARG A 176 1.15 33.87 -8.02
N ARG A 177 2.38 34.06 -7.55
CA ARG A 177 2.63 34.69 -6.25
C ARG A 177 2.14 36.15 -6.34
N PRO A 178 1.49 36.70 -5.30
CA PRO A 178 1.50 38.14 -5.09
C PRO A 178 2.92 38.63 -4.79
#